data_AF-A0AAW5EIM3-F1
#
_entry.id   AF-A0AAW5EIM3-F1
#
_cell.length_a   1.000
_cell.length_b   1.000
_cell.length_c   1.000
_cell.angle_alpha   90.00
_cell.angle_beta   90.00
_cell.angle_gamma   90.00
#
_symmetry.space_group_name_H-M   'P 1'
#
loop_
_entity.id
_entity.type
_entity.pdbx_description
1 polymer ?
#
loop_
_entity_poly.entity_id
_entity_poly.type
_entity_poly.pdbx_seq_one_letter_code
_entity_poly.pdbx_strand_id
1 'polypeptide(L)' 'MSKYFHMIGTSVHSKEELLEAMNYGVNYAFVGHIFESSCKKDLEPRGLEFLNSLLSFSQIPLYAIGGINVQNIA' A
#
# COMPACT_ATOMS: atom_id res chain seq x y z
N MET A 1 13.39 -17.18 -0.22
CA MET A 1 13.60 -16.22 -1.33
C MET A 1 13.77 -16.99 -2.64
N SER A 2 13.21 -16.47 -3.73
CA SER A 2 13.30 -17.11 -5.06
C SER A 2 14.70 -16.97 -5.65
N LYS A 3 15.11 -17.93 -6.51
CA LYS A 3 16.37 -17.89 -7.27
C LYS A 3 16.54 -16.61 -8.10
N TYR A 4 15.43 -16.02 -8.56
CA TYR A 4 15.43 -14.89 -9.50
C TYR A 4 14.76 -13.63 -8.93
N PHE A 5 13.99 -13.75 -7.85
CA PHE A 5 13.28 -12.63 -7.24
C PHE A 5 13.79 -12.42 -5.82
N HIS A 6 14.65 -11.41 -5.68
CA HIS A 6 15.23 -10.97 -4.41
C HIS A 6 14.32 -10.03 -3.64
N MET A 7 13.33 -9.43 -4.31
CA MET A 7 12.33 -8.57 -3.72
C MET A 7 10.96 -8.92 -4.26
N ILE A 8 10.00 -9.13 -3.37
CA ILE A 8 8.62 -9.44 -3.68
C ILE A 8 7.77 -8.41 -2.94
N GLY A 9 6.89 -7.73 -3.64
CA GLY A 9 5.91 -6.85 -3.04
C GLY A 9 4.52 -7.13 -3.57
N THR A 10 3.51 -6.69 -2.83
CA THR A 10 2.10 -6.85 -3.21
C THR A 10 1.31 -5.57 -2.94
N SER A 11 0.16 -5.43 -3.59
CA SER A 11 -0.79 -4.36 -3.28
C SER A 11 -1.74 -4.84 -2.17
N VAL A 12 -2.03 -3.97 -1.21
CA VAL A 12 -2.97 -4.25 -0.12
C VAL A 12 -4.03 -3.14 -0.02
N HIS A 13 -5.24 -3.55 0.35
CA HIS A 13 -6.44 -2.71 0.39
C HIS A 13 -7.20 -2.84 1.71
N SER A 14 -6.71 -3.65 2.65
CA SER A 14 -7.25 -3.84 3.99
C SER A 14 -6.14 -4.19 4.99
N LYS A 15 -6.48 -4.18 6.28
CA LYS A 15 -5.57 -4.65 7.34
C LYS A 15 -5.30 -6.15 7.21
N GLU A 16 -6.32 -6.91 6.86
CA GLU A 16 -6.27 -8.37 6.73
C GLU A 16 -5.31 -8.77 5.59
N GLU A 17 -5.39 -8.07 4.44
CA GLU A 17 -4.47 -8.27 3.32
C GLU A 17 -3.02 -7.94 3.72
N LEU A 18 -2.79 -6.89 4.53
CA LEU A 18 -1.45 -6.55 5.02
C LEU A 18 -0.89 -7.64 5.96
N LEU A 19 -1.70 -8.13 6.90
CA LEU A 19 -1.30 -9.20 7.81
C LEU A 19 -0.96 -10.49 7.03
N GLU A 20 -1.79 -10.83 6.04
CA GLU A 20 -1.57 -11.98 5.18
C GLU A 20 -0.30 -11.82 4.31
N ALA A 21 -0.09 -10.64 3.73
CA ALA A 21 1.12 -10.34 2.96
C ALA A 21 2.39 -10.49 3.82
N MET A 22 2.37 -9.98 5.06
CA MET A 22 3.48 -10.17 6.00
C MET A 22 3.69 -11.64 6.36
N ASN A 23 2.61 -12.41 6.53
CA ASN A 23 2.70 -13.85 6.78
C ASN A 23 3.34 -14.62 5.60
N TYR A 24 3.14 -14.15 4.37
CA TYR A 24 3.82 -14.67 3.18
C TYR A 24 5.27 -14.20 3.02
N GLY A 25 5.76 -13.32 3.90
CA GLY A 25 7.15 -12.87 3.90
C GLY A 25 7.49 -11.93 2.74
N VAL A 26 6.53 -11.11 2.28
CA VAL A 26 6.81 -10.08 1.27
C VAL A 26 7.75 -9.00 1.84
N ASN A 27 8.50 -8.34 0.97
CA ASN A 27 9.48 -7.33 1.34
C ASN A 27 8.88 -5.94 1.50
N TYR A 28 7.77 -5.65 0.82
CA TYR A 28 7.07 -4.37 0.90
C TYR A 28 5.63 -4.52 0.41
N ALA A 29 4.79 -3.52 0.67
CA ALA A 29 3.46 -3.46 0.09
C ALA A 29 3.10 -2.06 -0.44
N PHE A 30 2.30 -2.01 -1.50
CA PHE A 30 1.66 -0.79 -1.97
C PHE A 30 0.29 -0.63 -1.30
N VAL A 31 -0.02 0.58 -0.83
CA VAL A 31 -1.32 0.92 -0.23
C VAL A 31 -1.98 1.98 -1.09
N GLY A 32 -3.16 1.67 -1.65
CA GLY A 32 -3.82 2.63 -2.53
C GLY A 32 -5.26 2.32 -2.93
N HIS A 33 -5.91 3.24 -3.65
CA HIS A 33 -5.41 4.59 -3.96
C HIS A 33 -5.60 5.54 -2.77
N ILE A 34 -4.57 6.33 -2.44
CA ILE A 34 -4.58 7.23 -1.27
C ILE A 34 -5.30 8.54 -1.57
N PHE A 35 -5.13 9.08 -2.77
CA PHE A 35 -5.83 10.26 -3.27
C PHE A 35 -6.56 9.97 -4.58
N GLU A 36 -7.44 10.87 -4.98
CA GLU A 36 -8.20 10.78 -6.23
C GLU A 36 -7.27 10.56 -7.44
N SER A 37 -7.66 9.66 -8.33
CA SER A 37 -6.86 9.28 -9.49
C SER A 37 -7.73 9.04 -10.71
N SER A 38 -7.26 9.50 -11.87
CA SER A 38 -7.92 9.27 -13.16
C SER A 38 -8.01 7.79 -13.55
N CYS A 39 -7.23 6.91 -12.90
CA CYS A 39 -7.28 5.46 -13.11
C CYS A 39 -8.49 4.80 -12.41
N LYS A 40 -9.11 5.46 -11.43
CA LYS A 40 -10.20 4.93 -10.60
C LYS A 40 -11.20 6.04 -10.26
N LYS A 41 -11.85 6.59 -11.28
CA LYS A 41 -12.72 7.78 -11.15
C LYS A 41 -13.96 7.56 -10.28
N ASP A 42 -14.47 6.32 -10.24
CA ASP A 42 -15.71 6.00 -9.53
C ASP A 42 -15.48 5.37 -8.15
N LEU A 43 -14.25 5.44 -7.64
CA LEU A 43 -13.90 4.87 -6.34
C LEU A 43 -13.30 5.93 -5.43
N GLU A 44 -13.92 6.15 -4.28
CA GLU A 44 -13.41 7.07 -3.27
C GLU A 44 -11.98 6.67 -2.84
N PRO A 45 -11.07 7.66 -2.70
CA PRO A 45 -9.75 7.40 -2.17
C PRO A 45 -9.80 6.91 -0.74
N ARG A 46 -8.84 6.06 -0.37
CA ARG A 46 -8.76 5.51 1.00
C ARG A 46 -8.32 6.55 2.03
N GLY A 47 -7.59 7.57 1.58
CA GLY A 47 -7.11 8.66 2.41
C GLY A 47 -5.99 8.27 3.38
N LEU A 48 -5.48 9.29 4.06
CA LEU A 48 -4.36 9.17 4.98
C LEU A 48 -4.75 8.48 6.30
N GLU A 49 -6.01 8.59 6.72
CA GLU A 49 -6.49 7.90 7.92
C GLU A 49 -6.38 6.38 7.78
N PHE A 50 -6.80 5.85 6.62
CA PHE A 50 -6.63 4.45 6.30
C PHE A 50 -5.15 4.04 6.26
N LEU A 51 -4.30 4.81 5.58
CA LEU A 51 -2.85 4.54 5.54
C LEU A 51 -2.24 4.51 6.95
N ASN A 52 -2.56 5.50 7.78
CA ASN A 52 -2.09 5.60 9.16
C ASN A 52 -2.55 4.43 10.03
N SER A 53 -3.76 3.93 9.80
CA SER A 53 -4.26 2.74 10.51
C SER A 53 -3.37 1.52 10.24
N LEU A 54 -2.86 1.36 9.01
CA LEU A 54 -2.00 0.24 8.61
C LEU A 54 -0.57 0.37 9.16
N LEU A 55 -0.06 1.60 9.28
CA LEU A 55 1.28 1.85 9.84
C LEU A 55 1.45 1.26 11.24
N SER A 56 0.39 1.23 12.05
CA SER A 56 0.43 0.66 13.40
C SER A 56 0.65 -0.87 13.44
N PHE A 57 0.38 -1.57 12.34
CA PHE A 57 0.53 -3.03 12.22
C PHE A 57 1.72 -3.43 11.36
N SER A 58 2.18 -2.54 10.47
CA SER A 58 3.17 -2.91 9.47
C SER A 58 4.55 -3.15 10.06
N GLN A 59 5.14 -4.29 9.70
CA GLN A 59 6.55 -4.62 9.96
C GLN A 59 7.41 -4.53 8.70
N ILE A 60 6.79 -4.15 7.57
CA ILE A 60 7.42 -3.99 6.26
C ILE A 60 7.19 -2.56 5.74
N PRO A 61 8.03 -2.05 4.84
CA PRO A 61 7.78 -0.79 4.16
C PRO A 61 6.43 -0.76 3.44
N LEU A 62 5.68 0.31 3.67
CA LEU A 62 4.45 0.62 2.94
C LEU A 62 4.69 1.79 2.00
N TYR A 63 4.30 1.63 0.74
CA TYR A 63 4.38 2.66 -0.28
C TYR A 63 2.97 3.13 -0.63
N ALA A 64 2.65 4.38 -0.28
CA ALA A 64 1.43 5.03 -0.72
C ALA A 64 1.41 5.14 -2.26
N ILE A 65 0.28 4.81 -2.88
CA ILE A 65 0.10 4.93 -4.33
C ILE A 65 -1.29 5.49 -4.65
N GLY A 66 -1.42 6.11 -5.83
CA GLY A 66 -2.68 6.62 -6.36
C GLY A 66 -2.93 8.09 -5.99
N GLY A 67 -2.94 8.94 -7.02
CA GLY A 67 -3.20 10.37 -6.88
C GLY A 67 -2.07 11.19 -6.24
N ILE A 68 -0.89 10.59 -6.03
CA ILE A 68 0.27 11.26 -5.45
C ILE A 68 0.84 12.30 -6.43
N ASN A 69 1.05 13.52 -5.96
CA ASN A 69 1.60 14.65 -6.71
C ASN A 69 2.37 15.61 -5.79
N VAL A 70 2.96 16.66 -6.36
CA VAL A 70 3.80 17.63 -5.60
C VAL A 70 3.02 18.39 -4.54
N GLN A 71 1.68 18.45 -4.62
CA GLN A 71 0.83 19.13 -3.65
C GLN A 71 0.50 18.25 -2.43
N ASN A 72 0.61 16.92 -2.53
CA ASN A 72 0.18 15.99 -1.48
C ASN A 72 1.25 14.95 -1.07
N ILE A 73 2.48 15.08 -1.56
CA ILE A 73 3.60 14.16 -1.24
C ILE A 73 4.23 14.40 0.14
N ALA A 74 4.00 15.56 0.75
CA ALA A 74 4.68 16.03 1.96
C ALA A 74 3.98 15.63 3.26
#